data_AF-A0A1M3I6H2-F1
#
_entry.id   AF-A0A1M3I6H2-F1
#
_cell.length_a   1.000
_cell.length_b   1.000
_cell.length_c   1.000
_cell.angle_alpha   90.00
_cell.angle_beta   90.00
_cell.angle_gamma   90.00
#
_symmetry.space_group_name_H-M   'P 1'
#
loop_
_entity.id
_entity.type
_entity.pdbx_description
1 polymer ?
#
loop_
_entity_poly.entity_id
_entity_poly.type
_entity_poly.pdbx_seq_one_letter_code
_entity_poly.pdbx_strand_id
1 'polypeptide(L)'
;MGWIVGGAFVVSIAGIMGWIHTTKLRIQHGYPLEGMWGQSLKPELNSEGMQRVRLLTQENAALRAELASVKDRLAVVERIVTDRGFDVANQIESLREPLDAAAR
;
A
#
# COMPACT_ATOMS: atom_id res chain seq x y z
N MET A 1 -9.85 -58.30 -26.82
CA MET A 1 -9.14 -57.04 -26.50
C MET A 1 -10.04 -55.88 -26.07
N GLY A 2 -11.30 -55.77 -26.51
CA GLY A 2 -12.17 -54.64 -26.12
C GLY A 2 -12.50 -54.51 -24.62
N TRP A 3 -12.60 -55.63 -23.88
CA TRP A 3 -12.88 -55.61 -22.44
C TRP A 3 -11.79 -54.94 -21.60
N ILE A 4 -10.53 -55.01 -22.03
CA ILE A 4 -9.42 -54.36 -21.35
C ILE A 4 -9.50 -52.84 -21.54
N VAL A 5 -9.86 -52.40 -22.75
CA VAL A 5 -10.05 -50.97 -23.07
C VAL A 5 -11.24 -50.40 -22.29
N GLY A 6 -12.36 -51.12 -22.24
CA GLY A 6 -13.51 -50.73 -21.44
C GLY A 6 -13.21 -50.68 -19.93
N GLY A 7 -12.50 -51.70 -19.42
CA GLY A 7 -12.07 -51.75 -18.02
C GLY A 7 -11.15 -50.59 -17.64
N ALA A 8 -10.16 -50.28 -18.49
CA ALA A 8 -9.25 -49.15 -18.27
C ALA A 8 -10.01 -47.82 -18.21
N PHE A 9 -10.98 -47.62 -19.10
CA PHE A 9 -11.77 -46.38 -19.15
C PHE A 9 -12.60 -46.16 -17.88
N VAL A 10 -13.23 -47.22 -17.36
CA VAL A 10 -14.02 -47.16 -16.13
C VAL A 10 -13.15 -46.83 -14.92
N VAL A 11 -11.97 -47.44 -14.82
CA VAL A 11 -11.02 -47.19 -13.72
C VAL A 11 -10.51 -45.74 -13.75
N SER A 12 -10.21 -45.20 -14.93
CA SER A 12 -9.79 -43.79 -15.05
C SER A 12 -10.84 -42.81 -14.56
N ILE A 13 -12.12 -43.02 -14.91
CA ILE A 13 -13.23 -42.15 -14.47
C ILE A 13 -13.44 -42.28 -12.96
N ALA A 14 -13.40 -43.50 -12.42
CA ALA A 14 -13.55 -43.73 -10.98
C ALA A 14 -12.45 -43.03 -10.16
N GLY A 15 -11.20 -43.04 -10.65
CA GLY A 15 -10.08 -42.34 -10.01
C GLY A 15 -10.28 -40.82 -9.94
N ILE A 16 -10.74 -40.21 -11.03
CA ILE A 16 -11.01 -38.75 -11.08
C ILE A 16 -12.17 -38.39 -10.15
N MET A 17 -13.25 -39.17 -10.16
CA MET A 17 -14.41 -38.95 -9.28
C MET A 17 -14.04 -39.09 -7.80
N GLY A 18 -13.18 -40.05 -7.44
CA GLY A 18 -12.65 -40.20 -6.09
C GLY A 18 -11.83 -38.98 -5.65
N TRP A 19 -10.97 -38.45 -6.52
CA TRP A 19 -10.16 -37.27 -6.22
C TRP A 19 -11.00 -35.99 -6.05
N ILE A 20 -12.02 -35.80 -6.88
CA ILE A 20 -12.97 -34.68 -6.73
C ILE A 20 -13.76 -34.82 -5.41
N HIS A 21 -14.22 -36.03 -5.08
CA HIS A 21 -15.00 -36.27 -3.87
C HIS A 21 -14.18 -35.98 -2.60
N THR A 22 -12.94 -36.43 -2.55
CA THR A 22 -12.01 -36.14 -1.44
C THR A 22 -11.68 -34.65 -1.33
N THR A 23 -11.53 -33.95 -2.46
CA THR A 23 -11.32 -32.50 -2.48
C THR A 23 -12.56 -31.75 -1.98
N LYS A 24 -13.78 -32.16 -2.38
CA LYS A 24 -15.03 -31.58 -1.88
C LYS A 24 -15.17 -31.78 -0.36
N LEU A 25 -14.88 -32.98 0.14
CA LEU A 25 -14.93 -33.26 1.58
C LEU A 25 -13.92 -32.40 2.36
N ARG A 26 -12.69 -32.23 1.84
CA ARG A 26 -11.67 -31.37 2.45
C ARG A 26 -12.12 -29.91 2.55
N ILE A 27 -12.75 -29.39 1.50
CA ILE A 27 -13.33 -28.04 1.45
C ILE A 27 -14.44 -27.88 2.49
N GLN A 28 -15.35 -28.86 2.58
CA GLN A 28 -16.49 -28.82 3.51
C GLN A 28 -16.06 -28.95 4.98
N HIS A 29 -15.02 -29.73 5.28
CA HIS A 29 -14.47 -29.90 6.62
C HIS A 29 -13.45 -28.80 7.00
N GLY A 30 -13.29 -27.77 6.18
CA GLY A 30 -12.56 -26.56 6.53
C GLY A 30 -11.03 -26.65 6.44
N TYR A 31 -10.46 -27.78 5.98
CA TYR A 31 -9.03 -27.89 5.77
C TYR A 31 -8.56 -26.91 4.68
N PRO A 32 -7.50 -26.13 4.94
CA PRO A 32 -6.97 -25.21 3.95
C PRO A 32 -6.53 -26.01 2.72
N LEU A 33 -7.01 -25.61 1.54
CA LEU A 33 -6.41 -26.04 0.29
C LEU A 33 -5.08 -25.28 0.18
N GLU A 34 -4.03 -25.88 0.74
CA GLU A 34 -2.66 -25.44 0.52
C GLU A 34 -2.34 -25.66 -0.96
N GLY A 35 -2.12 -24.58 -1.69
CA GLY A 35 -1.53 -24.68 -3.02
C GLY A 35 -0.15 -25.36 -2.94
N MET A 36 0.33 -25.89 -4.05
CA MET A 36 1.64 -26.57 -4.16
C MET A 36 2.86 -25.68 -3.83
N TRP A 37 2.62 -24.41 -3.50
CA TRP A 37 3.58 -23.39 -3.06
C TRP A 37 3.12 -22.67 -1.78
N GLY A 38 2.41 -23.35 -0.88
CA GLY A 38 2.10 -22.84 0.46
C GLY A 38 1.15 -21.64 0.50
N GLN A 39 0.48 -21.29 -0.60
CA GLN A 39 -0.59 -20.29 -0.57
C GLN A 39 -1.91 -20.94 -0.20
N SER A 40 -2.44 -20.57 0.96
CA SER A 40 -3.81 -20.83 1.34
C SER A 40 -4.75 -20.09 0.39
N LEU A 41 -5.37 -20.83 -0.54
CA LEU A 41 -6.49 -20.34 -1.33
C LEU A 41 -7.77 -20.37 -0.46
N LYS A 42 -7.72 -19.60 0.63
CA LYS A 42 -8.88 -18.96 1.23
C LYS A 42 -8.43 -17.50 1.40
N PRO A 43 -8.91 -16.55 0.57
CA PRO A 43 -9.01 -15.20 1.08
C PRO A 43 -10.05 -15.32 2.18
N GLU A 44 -9.59 -15.56 3.41
CA GLU A 44 -10.44 -15.36 4.55
C GLU A 44 -10.89 -13.92 4.42
N LEU A 45 -12.18 -13.76 4.14
CA LEU A 45 -12.99 -12.65 4.60
C LEU A 45 -12.98 -12.67 6.15
N ASN A 46 -11.78 -12.73 6.75
CA ASN A 46 -11.53 -12.52 8.14
C ASN A 46 -11.92 -11.07 8.37
N SER A 47 -12.99 -10.89 9.14
CA SER A 47 -13.32 -9.63 9.80
C SER A 47 -12.06 -8.93 10.32
N GLU A 48 -11.07 -9.69 10.80
CA GLU A 48 -9.78 -9.20 11.28
C GLU A 48 -8.89 -8.58 10.18
N GLY A 49 -8.82 -9.16 8.98
CA GLY A 49 -8.06 -8.60 7.86
C GLY A 49 -8.67 -7.29 7.36
N MET A 50 -10.00 -7.23 7.25
CA MET A 50 -10.72 -6.00 6.92
C MET A 50 -10.62 -4.95 8.04
N GLN A 51 -10.63 -5.36 9.31
CA GLN A 51 -10.41 -4.46 10.44
C GLN A 51 -9.00 -3.86 10.42
N ARG A 52 -7.96 -4.66 10.18
CA ARG A 52 -6.58 -4.16 10.02
C ARG A 52 -6.46 -3.20 8.85
N VAL A 53 -7.06 -3.50 7.71
CA VAL A 53 -7.07 -2.57 6.55
C VAL A 53 -7.78 -1.27 6.93
N ARG A 54 -8.89 -1.31 7.67
CA ARG A 54 -9.57 -0.10 8.14
C ARG A 54 -8.72 0.72 9.12
N LEU A 55 -8.08 0.06 10.09
CA LEU A 55 -7.18 0.71 11.05
C LEU A 55 -5.99 1.36 10.34
N LEU A 56 -5.31 0.63 9.46
CA LEU A 56 -4.21 1.15 8.64
C LEU A 56 -4.67 2.30 7.73
N THR A 57 -5.89 2.26 7.20
CA THR A 57 -6.44 3.35 6.37
C THR A 57 -6.67 4.61 7.22
N GLN A 58 -7.13 4.45 8.47
CA GLN A 58 -7.30 5.57 9.40
C GLN A 58 -5.95 6.17 9.82
N GLU A 59 -4.95 5.33 10.11
CA GLU A 59 -3.59 5.78 10.42
C GLU A 59 -2.97 6.54 9.24
N ASN A 60 -3.13 6.04 8.01
CA ASN A 60 -2.68 6.74 6.82
C ASN A 60 -3.38 8.09 6.61
N ALA A 61 -4.67 8.20 6.94
CA ALA A 61 -5.39 9.47 6.87
C ALA A 61 -4.86 10.48 7.91
N ALA A 62 -4.59 10.02 9.13
CA ALA A 62 -4.00 10.85 10.19
C ALA A 62 -2.59 11.32 9.82
N LEU A 63 -1.71 10.42 9.36
CA LEU A 63 -0.36 10.76 8.91
C LEU A 63 -0.37 11.75 7.74
N ARG A 64 -1.32 11.63 6.81
CA ARG A 64 -1.48 12.60 5.72
C ARG A 64 -1.90 13.98 6.22
N ALA A 65 -2.75 14.05 7.24
CA ALA A 65 -3.13 15.32 7.87
C ALA A 65 -1.95 15.96 8.62
N GLU A 66 -1.16 15.17 9.35
CA GLU A 66 0.07 15.65 9.98
C GLU A 66 1.07 16.17 8.95
N LEU A 67 1.29 15.43 7.87
CA LEU A 67 2.14 15.88 6.77
C LEU A 67 1.63 17.15 6.09
N ALA A 68 0.31 17.33 5.95
CA ALA A 68 -0.27 18.57 5.43
C ALA A 68 0.06 19.75 6.35
N SER A 69 -0.10 19.59 7.67
CA SER A 69 0.23 20.64 8.64
C SER A 69 1.72 21.03 8.61
N VAL A 70 2.61 20.07 8.41
CA VAL A 70 4.05 20.32 8.29
C VAL A 70 4.35 21.08 6.99
N LYS A 71 3.71 20.69 5.87
CA LYS A 71 3.86 21.38 4.59
C LYS A 71 3.39 22.83 4.66
N ASP A 72 2.26 23.11 5.31
CA ASP A 72 1.75 24.48 5.47
C ASP A 72 2.75 25.35 6.24
N ARG A 73 3.35 24.80 7.31
CA ARG A 73 4.40 25.49 8.07
C ARG A 73 5.66 25.70 7.25
N LEU A 74 6.07 24.72 6.45
CA LEU A 74 7.22 24.86 5.55
C LEU A 74 6.99 25.97 4.52
N ALA A 75 5.79 26.08 3.96
CA ALA A 75 5.45 27.17 3.04
C ALA A 75 5.51 28.54 3.73
N VAL A 76 5.08 28.65 4.99
CA VAL A 76 5.24 29.90 5.77
C VAL A 76 6.72 30.21 6.00
N VAL A 77 7.54 29.21 6.33
CA VAL A 77 8.98 29.39 6.52
C VAL A 77 9.66 29.82 5.21
N GLU A 78 9.33 29.18 4.09
CA GLU A 78 9.82 29.54 2.76
C GLU A 78 9.51 31.00 2.42
N ARG A 79 8.28 31.45 2.70
CA ARG A 79 7.89 32.84 2.51
C ARG A 79 8.68 33.79 3.42
N ILE A 80 8.85 33.46 4.70
CA ILE A 80 9.63 34.30 5.64
C ILE A 80 11.07 34.45 5.19
N VAL A 81 11.71 33.35 4.78
CA VAL A 81 13.12 33.37 4.36
C VAL A 81 13.27 34.16 3.07
N THR A 82 12.37 33.95 2.11
CA THR A 82 12.37 34.65 0.82
C THR A 82 12.10 36.14 0.99
N ASP A 83 10.98 36.52 1.65
CA ASP A 83 10.58 37.92 1.80
C ASP A 83 11.60 38.72 2.62
N ARG A 84 12.12 38.17 3.73
CA ARG A 84 13.15 38.87 4.54
C ARG A 84 14.50 38.95 3.82
N GLY A 85 14.86 37.95 3.01
CA GLY A 85 16.12 37.95 2.28
C GLY A 85 16.23 39.12 1.29
N PHE A 86 15.15 39.41 0.57
CA PHE A 86 15.10 40.56 -0.35
C PHE A 86 15.03 41.90 0.39
N ASP A 87 14.27 41.97 1.49
CA ASP A 87 14.09 43.22 2.24
C ASP A 87 15.39 43.70 2.91
N VAL A 88 16.15 42.79 3.54
CA VAL A 88 17.44 43.13 4.15
C VAL A 88 18.46 43.55 3.09
N ALA A 89 18.53 42.87 1.95
CA ALA A 89 19.44 43.24 0.87
C ALA A 89 19.14 44.65 0.32
N ASN A 90 17.85 44.97 0.13
CA ASN A 90 17.43 46.30 -0.30
C ASN A 90 17.74 47.38 0.74
N GLN A 91 17.52 47.07 2.03
CA GLN A 91 17.87 47.99 3.13
C GLN A 91 19.38 48.26 3.18
N ILE A 92 20.22 47.25 2.96
CA ILE A 92 21.68 47.42 2.89
C ILE A 92 22.06 48.36 1.75
N GLU A 93 21.50 48.17 0.55
CA GLU A 93 21.82 49.03 -0.60
C GLU A 93 21.37 50.48 -0.35
N SER A 94 20.19 50.67 0.24
CA SER A 94 19.68 52.01 0.60
C SER A 94 20.54 52.76 1.60
N LEU A 95 21.28 52.05 2.47
CA LEU A 95 22.24 52.64 3.41
C LEU A 95 23.61 52.91 2.76
N ARG A 96 23.91 52.26 1.64
CA ARG A 96 25.17 52.39 0.90
C ARG A 96 25.21 53.66 0.05
N GLU A 97 24.10 53.98 -0.62
CA GLU A 97 23.94 55.22 -1.40
C GLU A 97 24.31 56.51 -0.63
N PRO A 98 23.78 56.77 0.58
CA PRO A 98 24.13 57.97 1.35
C PRO A 98 25.56 57.94 1.89
N LEU A 99 26.11 56.76 2.18
CA LEU A 99 27.51 56.61 2.61
C LEU A 99 28.48 56.98 1.48
N ASP A 100 28.22 56.49 0.27
CA ASP A 100 29.03 56.77 -0.93
C ASP A 100 28.88 58.22 -1.40
N ALA A 101 27.74 58.86 -1.12
CA ALA A 101 27.52 60.29 -1.36
C ALA A 101 28.26 61.18 -0.35
N ALA A 102 28.37 60.76 0.92
CA ALA A 102 29.12 61.47 1.96
C ALA A 102 30.65 61.32 1.83
N ALA A 103 31.11 60.31 1.07
CA ALA A 103 32.53 60.06 0.83
C ALA A 103 33.11 60.80 -0.41
N ARG A 104 32.29 61.59 -1.12
CA ARG A 104 32.70 62.45 -2.24
C ARG A 104 32.75 63.92 -1.81
#